data_AF-A0AAJ6YN74-F1
#
_entry.id   AF-A0AAJ6YN74-F1
#
_cell.length_a   1.000
_cell.length_b   1.000
_cell.length_c   1.000
_cell.angle_alpha   90.00
_cell.angle_beta   90.00
_cell.angle_gamma   90.00
#
_symmetry.space_group_name_H-M   'P 1'
#
loop_
_entity.id
_entity.type
_entity.pdbx_description
1 polymer ?
#
loop_
_entity_poly.entity_id
_entity_poly.type
_entity_poly.pdbx_seq_one_letter_code
_entity_poly.pdbx_strand_id
1 'polypeptide(L)'
;RDVFIGLIGFGEGMKWPRYYTSNNNVNIEGGDINHMTFSNVREALISFQDAKEDKISYKKLKYLRQRLDVELGTFKVTDAYEAAIRYPFRAAAAKVVVGLISLPCEKSPLSPFSFQDYRLFLGRDVYNQLGLTYYHVSPLKDLEVSGKPQKNVIGFDKEYAYTFADSKKKPLEGNAELKSNLALAGADVCAVFAVNTGGAAFSTHNFLEAKPNQQAQYIKVAARRIAENLATVEIDEDCVCGIEVADGYAVELISRPHCKVVNRHDKSRHKPKA
;
A
#
# COMPACT_ATOMS: atom_id res chain seq x y z
N ARG A 1 -9.24 12.26 -20.96
CA ARG A 1 -9.08 11.03 -20.14
C ARG A 1 -8.07 11.38 -19.07
N ASP A 2 -8.50 11.55 -17.81
CA ASP A 2 -7.66 12.17 -16.75
C ASP A 2 -7.16 11.19 -15.69
N VAL A 3 -7.25 9.87 -15.94
CA VAL A 3 -6.77 8.84 -15.01
C VAL A 3 -5.80 7.91 -15.72
N PHE A 4 -4.63 7.71 -15.10
CA PHE A 4 -3.57 6.82 -15.58
C PHE A 4 -3.32 5.74 -14.52
N ILE A 5 -3.37 4.47 -14.92
CA ILE A 5 -3.23 3.33 -14.02
C ILE A 5 -2.08 2.46 -14.53
N GLY A 6 -0.97 2.45 -13.78
CA GLY A 6 0.11 1.50 -13.97
C GLY A 6 -0.06 0.28 -13.07
N LEU A 7 0.38 -0.88 -13.54
CA LEU A 7 0.37 -2.12 -12.77
C LEU A 7 1.78 -2.72 -12.69
N ILE A 8 2.25 -2.92 -11.46
CA ILE A 8 3.57 -3.48 -11.16
C ILE A 8 3.38 -4.80 -10.41
N GLY A 9 3.90 -5.88 -10.96
CA GLY A 9 3.94 -7.20 -10.31
C GLY A 9 5.28 -7.46 -9.65
N PHE A 10 5.26 -8.16 -8.53
CA PHE A 10 6.45 -8.66 -7.86
C PHE A 10 6.15 -10.01 -7.18
N GLY A 11 7.21 -10.73 -6.81
CA GLY A 11 7.11 -11.98 -6.04
C GLY A 11 8.49 -12.59 -5.78
N GLU A 12 8.55 -13.55 -4.87
CA GLU A 12 9.81 -14.17 -4.42
C GLU A 12 10.62 -14.83 -5.54
N GLY A 13 9.95 -15.37 -6.57
CA GLY A 13 10.60 -15.94 -7.76
C GLY A 13 11.04 -14.93 -8.81
N MET A 14 10.80 -13.63 -8.59
CA MET A 14 11.13 -12.56 -9.54
C MET A 14 12.39 -11.83 -9.12
N LYS A 15 13.37 -11.73 -10.02
CA LYS A 15 14.59 -10.96 -9.78
C LYS A 15 14.28 -9.47 -9.58
N TRP A 16 13.40 -8.93 -10.42
CA TRP A 16 12.99 -7.53 -10.46
C TRP A 16 11.46 -7.42 -10.60
N PRO A 17 10.84 -6.33 -10.10
CA PRO A 17 9.44 -6.02 -10.39
C PRO A 17 9.18 -5.92 -11.90
N ARG A 18 7.97 -6.28 -12.33
CA ARG A 18 7.56 -6.28 -13.74
C ARG A 18 6.44 -5.28 -13.97
N TYR A 19 6.56 -4.47 -15.01
CA TYR A 19 5.49 -3.60 -15.49
C TYR A 19 4.57 -4.39 -16.42
N TYR A 20 3.28 -4.40 -16.13
CA TYR A 20 2.28 -4.94 -17.04
C TYR A 20 1.81 -3.85 -18.00
N THR A 21 1.58 -4.24 -19.26
CA THR A 21 1.11 -3.36 -20.31
C THR A 21 -0.18 -3.90 -20.92
N SER A 22 -1.03 -3.01 -21.43
CA SER A 22 -2.22 -3.33 -22.21
C SER A 22 -2.09 -2.61 -23.55
N ASN A 23 -2.21 -3.33 -24.68
CA ASN A 23 -2.05 -2.76 -26.03
C ASN A 23 -0.75 -1.96 -26.22
N ASN A 24 0.38 -2.49 -25.73
CA ASN A 24 1.69 -1.82 -25.72
C ASN A 24 1.75 -0.48 -24.96
N ASN A 25 0.75 -0.19 -24.14
CA ASN A 25 0.73 0.98 -23.24
C ASN A 25 0.94 0.52 -21.80
N VAL A 26 1.79 1.22 -21.06
CA VAL A 26 1.95 1.04 -19.60
C VAL A 26 0.71 1.51 -18.82
N ASN A 27 -0.15 2.31 -19.46
CA ASN A 27 -1.48 2.61 -18.97
C ASN A 27 -2.42 1.44 -19.21
N ILE A 28 -3.00 0.92 -18.13
CA ILE A 28 -4.07 -0.06 -18.22
C ILE A 28 -5.38 0.68 -18.52
N GLU A 29 -5.67 0.85 -19.80
CA GLU A 29 -6.99 1.28 -20.27
C GLU A 29 -7.87 0.04 -20.41
N GLY A 30 -8.96 -0.02 -19.62
CA GLY A 30 -10.00 -1.06 -19.61
C GLY A 30 -9.80 -2.24 -20.55
N GLY A 31 -9.44 -3.41 -19.99
CA GLY A 31 -9.17 -4.62 -20.74
C GLY A 31 -8.71 -5.74 -19.81
N ASP A 32 -8.76 -6.97 -20.31
CA ASP A 32 -8.44 -8.18 -19.54
C ASP A 32 -6.93 -8.29 -19.32
N ILE A 33 -6.48 -8.14 -18.08
CA ILE A 33 -5.09 -8.40 -17.66
C ILE A 33 -4.94 -9.90 -17.36
N ASN A 34 -5.50 -10.76 -18.21
CA ASN A 34 -5.69 -12.20 -17.96
C ASN A 34 -4.41 -13.03 -17.90
N HIS A 35 -3.26 -12.43 -18.19
CA HIS A 35 -1.97 -13.12 -18.24
C HIS A 35 -1.07 -12.82 -17.04
N MET A 36 -1.66 -12.40 -15.91
CA MET A 36 -0.93 -12.28 -14.65
C MET A 36 -0.74 -13.65 -14.01
N THR A 37 0.46 -14.22 -14.15
CA THR A 37 0.86 -15.41 -13.40
C THR A 37 1.59 -15.00 -12.13
N PHE A 38 0.98 -15.32 -10.99
CA PHE A 38 1.64 -15.25 -9.69
C PHE A 38 2.23 -16.62 -9.37
N SER A 39 3.41 -16.64 -8.75
CA SER A 39 3.97 -17.89 -8.25
C SER A 39 3.06 -18.43 -7.13
N ASN A 40 2.69 -19.70 -7.23
CA ASN A 40 1.97 -20.41 -6.16
C ASN A 40 2.90 -20.77 -4.98
N VAL A 41 4.21 -20.51 -5.10
CA VAL A 41 5.18 -20.78 -4.05
C VAL A 41 5.05 -19.69 -2.99
N ARG A 42 4.37 -20.03 -1.90
CA ARG A 42 4.29 -19.20 -0.70
C ARG A 42 5.32 -19.70 0.30
N GLU A 43 6.40 -18.95 0.49
CA GLU A 43 7.22 -19.15 1.68
C GLU A 43 6.46 -18.60 2.89
N ALA A 44 6.04 -19.50 3.77
CA ALA A 44 5.40 -19.09 5.02
C ALA A 44 6.41 -18.36 5.91
N LEU A 45 5.97 -17.24 6.49
CA LEU A 45 6.71 -16.54 7.54
C LEU A 45 6.90 -17.49 8.72
N ILE A 46 8.11 -17.61 9.23
CA ILE A 46 8.41 -18.47 10.38
C ILE A 46 8.15 -17.69 11.66
N SER A 47 7.33 -18.23 12.55
CA SER A 47 7.10 -17.64 13.86
C SER A 47 8.28 -17.91 14.81
N PHE A 48 8.40 -17.12 15.88
CA PHE A 48 9.42 -17.36 16.90
C PHE A 48 9.24 -18.72 17.59
N GLN A 49 7.99 -19.15 17.81
CA GLN A 49 7.69 -20.46 18.39
C GLN A 49 8.17 -21.59 17.45
N ASP A 50 7.88 -21.49 16.16
CA ASP A 50 8.33 -22.46 15.16
C ASP A 50 9.86 -22.57 15.09
N ALA A 51 10.56 -21.45 15.25
CA ALA A 51 12.02 -21.41 15.30
C ALA A 51 12.57 -22.01 16.61
N LYS A 52 11.91 -21.76 17.74
CA LYS A 52 12.33 -22.26 19.06
C LYS A 52 12.19 -23.78 19.17
N GLU A 53 11.11 -24.33 18.63
CA GLU A 53 10.79 -25.76 18.65
C GLU A 53 11.61 -26.59 17.66
N ASP A 54 12.34 -25.93 16.76
CA ASP A 54 13.16 -26.60 15.76
C ASP A 54 14.41 -27.25 16.36
N LYS A 55 14.47 -28.57 16.25
CA LYS A 55 15.60 -29.41 16.67
C LYS A 55 16.74 -29.42 15.66
N ILE A 56 16.47 -29.08 14.39
CA ILE A 56 17.40 -29.25 13.26
C ILE A 56 18.07 -27.90 12.87
N SER A 57 17.73 -26.81 13.57
CA SER A 57 18.27 -25.44 13.42
C SER A 57 18.01 -24.73 12.08
N TYR A 58 17.40 -25.39 11.09
CA TYR A 58 17.03 -24.80 9.80
C TYR A 58 16.03 -23.64 9.96
N LYS A 59 14.96 -23.83 10.74
CA LYS A 59 13.95 -22.79 10.99
C LYS A 59 14.53 -21.63 11.80
N LYS A 60 15.49 -21.89 12.69
CA LYS A 60 16.22 -20.84 13.43
C LYS A 60 17.01 -19.94 12.48
N LEU A 61 17.77 -20.53 11.56
CA LEU A 61 18.53 -19.78 10.57
C LEU A 61 17.62 -18.97 9.66
N LYS A 62 16.52 -19.58 9.18
CA LYS A 62 15.54 -18.90 8.33
C LYS A 62 14.81 -17.77 9.08
N TYR A 63 14.47 -17.95 10.36
CA TYR A 63 13.91 -16.89 11.20
C TYR A 63 14.90 -15.73 11.38
N LEU A 64 16.18 -16.02 11.65
CA LEU A 64 17.19 -14.97 11.78
C LEU A 64 17.37 -14.19 10.48
N ARG A 65 17.42 -14.89 9.34
CA ARG A 65 17.45 -14.27 8.01
C ARG A 65 16.23 -13.37 7.79
N GLN A 66 15.03 -13.87 8.09
CA GLN A 66 13.80 -13.08 7.98
C GLN A 66 13.86 -11.81 8.85
N ARG A 67 14.42 -11.87 10.06
CA ARG A 67 14.59 -10.67 10.91
C ARG A 67 15.61 -9.69 10.34
N LEU A 68 16.72 -10.18 9.79
CA LEU A 68 17.69 -9.34 9.09
C LEU A 68 17.06 -8.70 7.84
N ASP A 69 16.26 -9.45 7.09
CA ASP A 69 15.56 -8.94 5.91
C ASP A 69 14.53 -7.86 6.31
N VAL A 70 13.86 -8.01 7.46
CA VAL A 70 13.00 -6.96 8.07
C VAL A 70 13.79 -5.71 8.40
N GLU A 71 14.97 -5.83 9.01
CA GLU A 71 15.80 -4.67 9.38
C GLU A 71 16.37 -3.95 8.15
N LEU A 72 16.95 -4.71 7.22
CA LEU A 72 17.66 -4.19 6.06
C LEU A 72 16.72 -3.82 4.92
N GLY A 73 15.51 -4.37 4.88
CA GLY A 73 14.56 -4.10 3.82
C GLY A 73 14.85 -4.86 2.53
N THR A 74 15.51 -5.99 2.58
CA THR A 74 15.96 -6.78 1.41
C THR A 74 14.86 -7.65 0.78
N PHE A 75 13.60 -7.43 1.17
CA PHE A 75 12.46 -8.14 0.59
C PHE A 75 12.10 -7.65 -0.81
N LYS A 76 11.52 -8.55 -1.62
CA LYS A 76 10.99 -8.22 -2.95
C LYS A 76 9.86 -7.20 -2.94
N VAL A 77 9.15 -7.05 -1.82
CA VAL A 77 8.17 -5.99 -1.65
C VAL A 77 8.82 -4.60 -1.58
N THR A 78 10.04 -4.50 -1.04
CA THR A 78 10.80 -3.23 -1.02
C THR A 78 11.16 -2.81 -2.44
N ASP A 79 11.67 -3.74 -3.26
CA ASP A 79 11.96 -3.50 -4.68
C ASP A 79 10.71 -2.99 -5.41
N ALA A 80 9.53 -3.55 -5.10
CA ALA A 80 8.26 -3.12 -5.67
C ALA A 80 7.83 -1.72 -5.23
N TYR A 81 8.04 -1.36 -3.95
CA TYR A 81 7.78 -0.01 -3.47
C TYR A 81 8.72 1.01 -4.12
N GLU A 82 10.00 0.68 -4.25
CA GLU A 82 10.96 1.53 -4.94
C GLU A 82 10.57 1.75 -6.41
N ALA A 83 10.17 0.68 -7.11
CA ALA A 83 9.64 0.78 -8.46
C ALA A 83 8.37 1.65 -8.54
N ALA A 84 7.49 1.55 -7.55
CA ALA A 84 6.27 2.36 -7.49
C ALA A 84 6.56 3.85 -7.22
N ILE A 85 7.54 4.18 -6.37
CA ILE A 85 7.97 5.56 -6.12
C ILE A 85 8.61 6.17 -7.37
N ARG A 86 9.42 5.39 -8.10
CA ARG A 86 10.09 5.78 -9.34
C ARG A 86 9.19 5.73 -10.58
N TYR A 87 7.91 5.40 -10.40
CA TYR A 87 6.96 5.38 -11.50
C TYR A 87 6.86 6.78 -12.13
N PRO A 88 6.83 6.91 -13.48
CA PRO A 88 6.81 8.19 -14.17
C PRO A 88 5.43 8.85 -14.07
N PHE A 89 5.07 9.33 -12.88
CA PHE A 89 3.86 10.09 -12.67
C PHE A 89 3.90 11.39 -13.47
N ARG A 90 2.74 11.79 -13.99
CA ARG A 90 2.57 13.09 -14.62
C ARG A 90 2.79 14.20 -13.58
N ALA A 91 3.56 15.23 -13.95
CA ALA A 91 3.72 16.44 -13.14
C ALA A 91 2.36 17.10 -12.86
N ALA A 92 2.21 17.65 -11.65
CA ALA A 92 0.99 18.27 -11.12
C ALA A 92 -0.26 17.36 -11.06
N ALA A 93 -0.11 16.04 -11.28
CA ALA A 93 -1.20 15.10 -11.06
C ALA A 93 -1.27 14.69 -9.59
N ALA A 94 -2.47 14.38 -9.09
CA ALA A 94 -2.62 13.71 -7.80
C ALA A 94 -2.16 12.24 -7.93
N LYS A 95 -1.20 11.83 -7.10
CA LYS A 95 -0.46 10.56 -7.26
C LYS A 95 -0.81 9.58 -6.15
N VAL A 96 -1.11 8.35 -6.54
CA VAL A 96 -1.50 7.28 -5.61
C VAL A 96 -0.74 6.00 -5.93
N VAL A 97 -0.27 5.34 -4.88
CA VAL A 97 0.25 3.98 -4.92
C VAL A 97 -0.68 3.08 -4.11
N VAL A 98 -1.18 2.01 -4.71
CA VAL A 98 -1.98 0.98 -4.02
C VAL A 98 -1.16 -0.30 -3.95
N GLY A 99 -0.75 -0.69 -2.74
CA GLY A 99 -0.04 -1.95 -2.54
C GLY A 99 -1.02 -3.06 -2.18
N LEU A 100 -1.14 -4.06 -3.05
CA LEU A 100 -1.89 -5.29 -2.81
C LEU A 100 -0.90 -6.41 -2.48
N ILE A 101 -0.89 -6.87 -1.24
CA ILE A 101 0.06 -7.91 -0.78
C ILE A 101 -0.66 -9.03 -0.05
N SER A 102 -0.12 -10.24 -0.15
CA SER A 102 -0.72 -11.47 0.42
C SER A 102 -0.22 -11.82 1.83
N LEU A 103 0.74 -11.06 2.35
CA LEU A 103 1.32 -11.23 3.67
C LEU A 103 1.35 -9.87 4.37
N PRO A 104 1.04 -9.82 5.68
CA PRO A 104 1.17 -8.58 6.44
C PRO A 104 2.65 -8.17 6.56
N CYS A 105 2.92 -6.87 6.62
CA CYS A 105 4.27 -6.36 6.82
C CYS A 105 4.66 -6.48 8.30
N GLU A 106 5.64 -7.33 8.60
CA GLU A 106 6.11 -7.52 9.97
C GLU A 106 6.78 -6.27 10.55
N LYS A 107 6.51 -6.00 11.82
CA LYS A 107 7.24 -5.02 12.61
C LYS A 107 8.55 -5.61 13.14
N SER A 108 9.60 -4.81 13.09
CA SER A 108 10.87 -5.11 13.72
C SER A 108 10.72 -5.32 15.24
N PRO A 109 11.39 -6.33 15.83
CA PRO A 109 11.47 -6.49 17.28
C PRO A 109 12.34 -5.41 17.96
N LEU A 110 13.18 -4.69 17.21
CA LEU A 110 14.04 -3.61 17.70
C LEU A 110 13.35 -2.23 17.66
N SER A 111 12.10 -2.19 17.20
CA SER A 111 11.32 -0.95 17.14
C SER A 111 11.06 -0.39 18.54
N PRO A 112 11.18 0.94 18.77
CA PRO A 112 11.18 2.02 17.77
C PRO A 112 12.56 2.47 17.25
N PHE A 113 13.64 1.79 17.61
CA PHE A 113 15.01 2.19 17.22
C PHE A 113 15.60 1.29 16.12
N SER A 114 14.74 0.66 15.33
CA SER A 114 15.16 -0.27 14.28
C SER A 114 15.55 0.44 12.99
N PHE A 115 16.31 -0.22 12.12
CA PHE A 115 16.58 0.30 10.78
C PHE A 115 15.29 0.36 9.95
N GLN A 116 14.33 -0.51 10.23
CA GLN A 116 13.00 -0.46 9.63
C GLN A 116 12.28 0.86 9.97
N ASP A 117 12.29 1.30 11.23
CA ASP A 117 11.62 2.55 11.62
C ASP A 117 12.25 3.76 10.91
N TYR A 118 13.58 3.79 10.83
CA TYR A 118 14.30 4.85 10.10
C TYR A 118 13.94 4.87 8.61
N ARG A 119 13.89 3.71 7.95
CA ARG A 119 13.46 3.60 6.54
C ARG A 119 12.01 4.01 6.33
N LEU A 120 11.11 3.64 7.24
CA LEU A 120 9.70 4.06 7.18
C LEU A 120 9.57 5.58 7.35
N PHE A 121 10.38 6.19 8.23
CA PHE A 121 10.42 7.63 8.40
C PHE A 121 10.91 8.34 7.13
N LEU A 122 12.06 7.92 6.57
CA LEU A 122 12.57 8.46 5.31
C LEU A 122 11.61 8.24 4.14
N GLY A 123 11.02 7.04 4.05
CA GLY A 123 10.02 6.72 3.03
C GLY A 123 8.81 7.65 3.12
N ARG A 124 8.38 8.01 4.34
CA ARG A 124 7.27 8.95 4.53
C ARG A 124 7.65 10.35 4.04
N ASP A 125 8.87 10.80 4.32
CA ASP A 125 9.38 12.07 3.83
C ASP A 125 9.42 12.10 2.30
N VAL A 126 9.94 11.04 1.66
CA VAL A 126 9.93 10.89 0.20
C VAL A 126 8.51 10.93 -0.38
N TYR A 127 7.56 10.21 0.24
CA TYR A 127 6.15 10.24 -0.19
C TYR A 127 5.57 11.65 -0.09
N ASN A 128 5.84 12.38 0.99
CA ASN A 128 5.38 13.75 1.16
C ASN A 128 6.00 14.69 0.10
N GLN A 129 7.31 14.59 -0.11
CA GLN A 129 8.03 15.41 -1.10
C GLN A 129 7.56 15.15 -2.53
N LEU A 130 7.13 13.93 -2.86
CA LEU A 130 6.61 13.57 -4.18
C LEU A 130 5.09 13.77 -4.33
N GLY A 131 4.38 14.11 -3.25
CA GLY A 131 2.92 14.24 -3.25
C GLY A 131 2.20 12.91 -3.37
N LEU A 132 2.86 11.80 -3.03
CA LEU A 132 2.33 10.46 -3.12
C LEU A 132 1.44 10.13 -1.91
N THR A 133 0.35 9.42 -2.17
CA THR A 133 -0.50 8.84 -1.11
C THR A 133 -0.48 7.32 -1.24
N TYR A 134 -0.20 6.60 -0.14
CA TYR A 134 -0.15 5.14 -0.15
C TYR A 134 -1.44 4.52 0.41
N TYR A 135 -2.00 3.56 -0.31
CA TYR A 135 -3.07 2.70 0.18
C TYR A 135 -2.57 1.27 0.31
N HIS A 136 -2.95 0.64 1.41
CA HIS A 136 -2.51 -0.70 1.73
C HIS A 136 -3.69 -1.67 1.67
N VAL A 137 -3.54 -2.76 0.94
CA VAL A 137 -4.54 -3.81 0.82
C VAL A 137 -3.85 -5.14 1.12
N SER A 138 -4.14 -5.73 2.28
CA SER A 138 -3.46 -6.94 2.75
C SER A 138 -4.36 -7.75 3.67
N PRO A 139 -4.02 -9.02 3.99
CA PRO A 139 -4.77 -9.79 4.97
C PRO A 139 -4.41 -9.29 6.37
N LEU A 140 -4.96 -8.13 6.71
CA LEU A 140 -4.92 -7.58 8.06
C LEU A 140 -5.66 -8.58 8.96
N LYS A 141 -4.92 -9.15 9.91
CA LYS A 141 -5.49 -9.99 10.97
C LYS A 141 -6.63 -9.23 11.63
N ASP A 142 -7.64 -10.00 12.05
CA ASP A 142 -8.93 -9.53 12.59
C ASP A 142 -8.86 -8.11 13.13
N LEU A 143 -9.48 -7.19 12.39
CA LEU A 143 -9.65 -5.81 12.84
C LEU A 143 -10.49 -5.84 14.11
N GLU A 144 -9.87 -5.53 15.24
CA GLU A 144 -10.52 -5.62 16.54
C GLU A 144 -11.06 -4.25 16.95
N VAL A 145 -12.30 -4.23 17.42
CA VAL A 145 -12.88 -3.06 18.07
C VAL A 145 -13.17 -3.42 19.50
N SER A 146 -12.52 -2.71 20.44
CA SER A 146 -12.60 -3.02 21.88
C SER A 146 -12.30 -4.49 22.19
N GLY A 147 -11.30 -5.08 21.51
CA GLY A 147 -10.86 -6.46 21.70
C GLY A 147 -11.76 -7.53 21.06
N LYS A 148 -12.71 -7.14 20.20
CA LYS A 148 -13.59 -8.07 19.48
C LYS A 148 -13.37 -7.98 17.97
N PRO A 149 -13.15 -9.11 17.27
CA PRO A 149 -13.07 -9.14 15.81
C PRO A 149 -14.31 -8.53 15.14
N GLN A 150 -14.09 -7.62 14.20
CA GLN A 150 -15.14 -6.96 13.43
C GLN A 150 -15.08 -7.37 11.96
N LYS A 151 -15.94 -8.33 11.60
CA LYS A 151 -16.05 -8.82 10.21
C LYS A 151 -16.67 -7.80 9.25
N ASN A 152 -17.38 -6.79 9.77
CA ASN A 152 -18.04 -5.76 8.98
C ASN A 152 -17.14 -4.57 8.62
N VAL A 153 -15.99 -4.42 9.30
CA VAL A 153 -15.00 -3.36 9.03
C VAL A 153 -14.12 -3.82 7.87
N ILE A 154 -14.02 -3.01 6.84
CA ILE A 154 -13.26 -3.34 5.62
C ILE A 154 -11.95 -2.58 5.52
N GLY A 155 -11.80 -1.48 6.25
CA GLY A 155 -10.59 -0.68 6.27
C GLY A 155 -10.70 0.53 7.16
N PHE A 156 -9.64 1.33 7.21
CA PHE A 156 -9.57 2.52 8.05
C PHE A 156 -8.51 3.49 7.51
N ASP A 157 -8.71 4.77 7.80
CA ASP A 157 -7.68 5.79 7.66
C ASP A 157 -7.35 6.42 9.02
N LYS A 158 -6.74 7.60 9.02
CA LYS A 158 -6.34 8.29 10.25
C LYS A 158 -7.54 8.65 11.13
N GLU A 159 -8.67 8.98 10.52
CA GLU A 159 -9.83 9.59 11.20
C GLU A 159 -11.03 8.65 11.28
N TYR A 160 -11.21 7.76 10.30
CA TYR A 160 -12.42 6.95 10.17
C TYR A 160 -12.13 5.47 9.91
N ALA A 161 -13.01 4.62 10.42
CA ALA A 161 -13.11 3.22 10.02
C ALA A 161 -14.26 3.08 9.02
N TYR A 162 -14.10 2.17 8.07
CA TYR A 162 -15.01 1.94 6.97
C TYR A 162 -15.62 0.56 7.05
N THR A 163 -16.89 0.46 6.71
CA THR A 163 -17.68 -0.77 6.73
C THR A 163 -18.31 -1.04 5.38
N PHE A 164 -18.85 -2.24 5.17
CA PHE A 164 -19.63 -2.54 3.97
C PHE A 164 -20.84 -1.58 3.77
N ALA A 165 -21.42 -1.07 4.86
CA ALA A 165 -22.59 -0.20 4.81
C ALA A 165 -22.29 1.16 4.16
N ASP A 166 -21.04 1.63 4.24
CA ASP A 166 -20.60 2.89 3.65
C ASP A 166 -20.66 2.89 2.11
N SER A 167 -20.78 1.72 1.48
CA SER A 167 -20.95 1.61 0.03
C SER A 167 -22.14 2.39 -0.53
N LYS A 168 -23.17 2.61 0.29
CA LYS A 168 -24.38 3.35 -0.07
C LYS A 168 -24.29 4.84 0.24
N LYS A 169 -23.33 5.28 1.07
CA LYS A 169 -23.20 6.68 1.51
C LYS A 169 -22.46 7.53 0.48
N LYS A 170 -22.90 8.79 0.34
CA LYS A 170 -22.33 9.80 -0.56
C LYS A 170 -22.44 11.17 0.11
N PRO A 171 -21.34 11.78 0.59
CA PRO A 171 -19.95 11.30 0.54
C PRO A 171 -19.70 10.07 1.44
N LEU A 172 -18.51 9.46 1.35
CA LEU A 172 -18.09 8.48 2.35
C LEU A 172 -17.93 9.17 3.71
N GLU A 173 -18.78 8.79 4.67
CA GLU A 173 -18.71 9.30 6.04
C GLU A 173 -17.69 8.54 6.88
N GLY A 174 -17.73 7.19 6.81
CA GLY A 174 -17.01 6.34 7.75
C GLY A 174 -17.51 6.53 9.19
N ASN A 175 -16.81 5.93 10.15
CA ASN A 175 -17.16 6.02 11.57
C ASN A 175 -15.91 6.32 12.42
N ALA A 176 -15.88 7.51 13.03
CA ALA A 176 -14.79 7.98 13.87
C ALA A 176 -14.76 7.32 15.25
N GLU A 177 -15.92 7.03 15.85
CA GLU A 177 -16.02 6.31 17.11
C GLU A 177 -15.48 4.88 16.95
N LEU A 178 -15.87 4.22 15.85
CA LEU A 178 -15.35 2.90 15.49
C LEU A 178 -13.83 2.94 15.28
N LYS A 179 -13.30 4.00 14.64
CA LYS A 179 -11.86 4.19 14.46
C LYS A 179 -11.10 4.35 15.76
N SER A 180 -11.67 5.07 16.72
CA SER A 180 -11.03 5.33 18.02
C SER A 180 -10.86 4.07 18.84
N ASN A 181 -11.77 3.11 18.68
CA ASN A 181 -11.76 1.81 19.35
C ASN A 181 -11.09 0.71 18.52
N LEU A 182 -10.64 1.04 17.30
CA LEU A 182 -10.03 0.09 16.37
C LEU A 182 -8.56 -0.16 16.72
N ALA A 183 -8.27 -1.41 17.07
CA ALA A 183 -6.91 -1.92 17.23
C ALA A 183 -6.57 -2.90 16.10
N LEU A 184 -5.31 -2.83 15.65
CA LEU A 184 -4.75 -3.83 14.75
C LEU A 184 -4.07 -4.89 15.60
N ALA A 185 -4.68 -6.07 15.70
CA ALA A 185 -4.09 -7.20 16.45
C ALA A 185 -2.70 -7.59 15.90
N GLY A 186 -2.50 -7.45 14.59
CA GLY A 186 -1.18 -7.51 13.94
C GLY A 186 -0.64 -6.11 13.72
N ALA A 187 0.53 -5.78 14.27
CA ALA A 187 1.22 -4.51 14.05
C ALA A 187 1.79 -4.41 12.62
N ASP A 188 0.91 -4.39 11.62
CA ASP A 188 1.30 -4.25 10.22
C ASP A 188 1.86 -2.86 9.95
N VAL A 189 3.17 -2.79 9.69
CA VAL A 189 3.85 -1.51 9.50
C VAL A 189 3.45 -0.80 8.21
N CYS A 190 3.03 -1.54 7.18
CA CYS A 190 2.59 -0.98 5.91
C CYS A 190 1.18 -0.38 6.03
N ALA A 191 0.30 -0.99 6.83
CA ALA A 191 -0.99 -0.40 7.19
C ALA A 191 -0.83 0.93 7.93
N VAL A 192 0.08 0.97 8.92
CA VAL A 192 0.41 2.20 9.64
C VAL A 192 1.02 3.24 8.71
N PHE A 193 1.91 2.84 7.80
CA PHE A 193 2.49 3.72 6.79
C PHE A 193 1.44 4.33 5.86
N ALA A 194 0.47 3.55 5.39
CA ALA A 194 -0.65 4.03 4.56
C ALA A 194 -1.46 5.12 5.28
N VAL A 195 -1.80 4.89 6.55
CA VAL A 195 -2.51 5.88 7.37
C VAL A 195 -1.68 7.15 7.56
N ASN A 196 -0.38 7.02 7.78
CA ASN A 196 0.52 8.15 8.03
C ASN A 196 0.87 8.98 6.78
N THR A 197 0.61 8.44 5.59
CA THR A 197 0.79 9.11 4.29
C THR A 197 -0.54 9.65 3.73
N GLY A 198 -1.61 9.68 4.54
CA GLY A 198 -2.91 10.23 4.17
C GLY A 198 -3.83 9.29 3.39
N GLY A 199 -3.40 8.04 3.19
CA GLY A 199 -4.20 6.99 2.57
C GLY A 199 -5.00 6.19 3.59
N ALA A 200 -5.30 4.94 3.23
CA ALA A 200 -6.09 4.02 4.05
C ALA A 200 -5.55 2.59 3.93
N ALA A 201 -5.79 1.80 4.96
CA ALA A 201 -5.52 0.37 4.96
C ALA A 201 -6.84 -0.42 4.85
N PHE A 202 -6.87 -1.45 4.02
CA PHE A 202 -8.04 -2.30 3.78
C PHE A 202 -7.69 -3.78 3.99
N SER A 203 -8.60 -4.52 4.62
CA SER A 203 -8.41 -5.94 4.93
C SER A 203 -8.94 -6.85 3.81
N THR A 204 -8.06 -7.62 3.18
CA THR A 204 -8.46 -8.68 2.24
C THR A 204 -9.07 -9.88 2.93
N HIS A 205 -8.80 -10.09 4.23
CA HIS A 205 -9.38 -11.20 4.98
C HIS A 205 -10.92 -11.11 5.00
N ASN A 206 -11.44 -9.95 5.40
CA ASN A 206 -12.89 -9.69 5.41
C ASN A 206 -13.51 -9.66 4.00
N PHE A 207 -12.72 -9.33 2.96
CA PHE A 207 -13.16 -9.44 1.57
C PHE A 207 -13.32 -10.89 1.12
N LEU A 208 -12.35 -11.76 1.44
CA LEU A 208 -12.38 -13.17 1.05
C LEU A 208 -13.48 -13.95 1.78
N GLU A 209 -13.78 -13.60 3.02
CA GLU A 209 -14.90 -14.21 3.77
C GLU A 209 -16.29 -13.66 3.41
N ALA A 210 -16.35 -12.54 2.68
CA ALA A 210 -17.61 -11.86 2.37
C ALA A 210 -18.40 -12.54 1.24
N LYS A 211 -19.73 -12.40 1.29
CA LYS A 211 -20.62 -12.81 0.19
C LYS A 211 -20.37 -11.95 -1.07
N PRO A 212 -20.69 -12.41 -2.29
CA PRO A 212 -20.44 -11.66 -3.53
C PRO A 212 -20.96 -10.22 -3.52
N ASN A 213 -22.16 -10.00 -2.96
CA ASN A 213 -22.72 -8.65 -2.82
C ASN A 213 -21.87 -7.75 -1.89
N GLN A 214 -21.32 -8.31 -0.81
CA GLN A 214 -20.45 -7.59 0.11
C GLN A 214 -19.05 -7.37 -0.47
N GLN A 215 -18.53 -8.30 -1.27
CA GLN A 215 -17.29 -8.09 -2.04
C GLN A 215 -17.42 -6.90 -3.00
N ALA A 216 -18.55 -6.79 -3.71
CA ALA A 216 -18.82 -5.62 -4.54
C ALA A 216 -18.94 -4.32 -3.70
N GLN A 217 -19.49 -4.39 -2.49
CA GLN A 217 -19.55 -3.24 -1.57
C GLN A 217 -18.16 -2.83 -1.09
N TYR A 218 -17.29 -3.79 -0.75
CA TYR A 218 -15.89 -3.54 -0.39
C TYR A 218 -15.17 -2.77 -1.49
N ILE A 219 -15.24 -3.26 -2.73
CA ILE A 219 -14.57 -2.64 -3.88
C ILE A 219 -15.10 -1.21 -4.06
N LYS A 220 -16.41 -0.99 -3.94
CA LYS A 220 -17.02 0.34 -4.05
C LYS A 220 -16.51 1.31 -2.99
N VAL A 221 -16.39 0.87 -1.74
CA VAL A 221 -15.91 1.75 -0.65
C VAL A 221 -14.42 2.05 -0.83
N ALA A 222 -13.59 1.03 -1.10
CA ALA A 222 -12.16 1.23 -1.31
C ALA A 222 -11.88 2.15 -2.49
N ALA A 223 -12.53 1.90 -3.65
CA ALA A 223 -12.38 2.73 -4.83
C ALA A 223 -12.87 4.17 -4.60
N ARG A 224 -14.03 4.35 -3.95
CA ARG A 224 -14.55 5.69 -3.64
C ARG A 224 -13.65 6.43 -2.66
N ARG A 225 -13.08 5.74 -1.67
CA ARG A 225 -12.13 6.35 -0.71
C ARG A 225 -10.87 6.87 -1.41
N ILE A 226 -10.36 6.12 -2.39
CA ILE A 226 -9.22 6.53 -3.20
C ILE A 226 -9.59 7.73 -4.09
N ALA A 227 -10.71 7.61 -4.81
CA ALA A 227 -11.18 8.64 -5.74
C ALA A 227 -11.53 9.97 -5.04
N GLU A 228 -12.23 9.92 -3.91
CA GLU A 228 -12.56 11.12 -3.12
C GLU A 228 -11.29 11.80 -2.61
N ASN A 229 -10.26 11.04 -2.19
CA ASN A 229 -8.98 11.64 -1.78
C ASN A 229 -8.31 12.37 -2.93
N LEU A 230 -8.20 11.69 -4.08
CA LEU A 230 -7.60 12.24 -5.28
C LEU A 230 -8.29 13.53 -5.75
N ALA A 231 -9.62 13.60 -5.58
CA ALA A 231 -10.41 14.77 -5.96
C ALA A 231 -10.31 15.94 -4.97
N THR A 232 -9.87 15.70 -3.72
CA THR A 232 -9.75 16.74 -2.68
C THR A 232 -8.34 17.30 -2.54
N VAL A 233 -7.36 16.73 -3.24
CA VAL A 233 -5.95 17.10 -3.12
C VAL A 233 -5.59 18.10 -4.23
N GLU A 234 -5.05 19.25 -3.83
CA GLU A 234 -4.41 20.22 -4.72
C GLU A 234 -2.91 20.26 -4.37
N ILE A 235 -2.05 20.16 -5.39
CA ILE A 235 -0.59 20.06 -5.24
C ILE A 235 0.07 21.11 -6.13
N ASP A 236 0.91 21.95 -5.53
CA ASP A 236 1.85 22.81 -6.25
C ASP A 236 3.22 22.15 -6.23
N GLU A 237 3.80 21.96 -7.41
CA GLU A 237 5.09 21.31 -7.58
C GLU A 237 6.10 22.26 -8.24
N ASP A 238 7.33 22.23 -7.76
CA ASP A 238 8.49 22.79 -8.44
C ASP A 238 9.21 21.66 -9.16
N CYS A 239 9.30 21.77 -10.49
CA CYS A 239 9.80 20.72 -11.35
C CYS A 239 11.06 21.17 -12.08
N VAL A 240 12.12 20.38 -11.95
CA VAL A 240 13.36 20.54 -12.72
C VAL A 240 13.50 19.41 -13.73
N CYS A 241 13.92 19.72 -14.95
CA CYS A 241 14.24 18.68 -15.93
C CYS A 241 15.63 18.12 -15.64
N GLY A 242 15.69 16.80 -15.40
CA GLY A 242 16.94 16.05 -15.22
C GLY A 242 17.12 15.02 -16.32
N ILE A 243 18.35 14.53 -16.46
CA ILE A 243 18.68 13.38 -17.31
C ILE A 243 18.86 12.19 -16.39
N GLU A 244 18.04 11.16 -16.58
CA GLU A 244 18.20 9.88 -15.92
C GLU A 244 18.80 8.87 -16.88
N VAL A 245 19.69 8.02 -16.35
CA VAL A 245 20.11 6.81 -17.04
C VAL A 245 19.03 5.76 -16.79
N ALA A 246 18.34 5.34 -17.84
CA ALA A 246 17.46 4.18 -17.79
C ALA A 246 18.26 2.93 -18.15
N ASP A 247 18.36 2.01 -17.19
CA ASP A 247 19.00 0.71 -17.40
C ASP A 247 18.05 -0.25 -18.14
N GLY A 248 18.39 -0.56 -19.39
CA GLY A 248 17.78 -1.58 -20.23
C GLY A 248 18.83 -2.46 -20.91
N TYR A 249 18.51 -3.00 -22.11
CA TYR A 249 19.52 -3.68 -22.95
C TYR A 249 20.57 -2.71 -23.53
N ALA A 250 20.30 -1.41 -23.50
CA ALA A 250 21.22 -0.32 -23.81
C ALA A 250 21.07 0.80 -22.76
N VAL A 251 22.12 1.59 -22.55
CA VAL A 251 22.09 2.79 -21.71
C VAL A 251 21.30 3.86 -22.46
N GLU A 252 20.10 4.16 -21.99
CA GLU A 252 19.27 5.24 -22.54
C GLU A 252 19.31 6.45 -21.62
N LEU A 253 19.62 7.63 -22.18
CA LEU A 253 19.49 8.90 -21.47
C LEU A 253 18.07 9.41 -21.68
N ILE A 254 17.27 9.40 -20.62
CA ILE A 254 15.89 9.86 -20.67
C ILE A 254 15.77 11.17 -19.89
N SER A 255 15.31 12.23 -20.56
CA SER A 255 14.96 13.47 -19.88
C SER A 255 13.65 13.28 -19.14
N ARG A 256 13.63 13.51 -17.82
CA ARG A 256 12.42 13.41 -17.00
C ARG A 256 12.26 14.61 -16.07
N PRO A 257 11.03 15.08 -15.85
CA PRO A 257 10.78 16.10 -14.83
C PRO A 257 10.91 15.46 -13.45
N HIS A 258 11.77 16.04 -12.61
CA HIS A 258 11.84 15.77 -11.18
C HIS A 258 11.07 16.86 -10.46
N CYS A 259 9.88 16.49 -9.98
CA CYS A 259 8.97 17.41 -9.32
C CYS A 259 9.01 17.20 -7.80
N LYS A 260 9.17 18.29 -7.06
CA LYS A 260 9.05 18.33 -5.61
C LYS A 260 7.82 19.16 -5.23
N VAL A 261 7.00 18.63 -4.34
CA VAL A 261 5.86 19.37 -3.77
C VAL A 261 6.37 20.53 -2.93
N VAL A 262 5.92 21.73 -3.27
CA VAL A 262 6.18 22.96 -2.52
C VAL A 262 5.01 23.30 -1.61
N ASN A 263 3.80 23.02 -2.09
CA ASN A 263 2.58 23.26 -1.34
C ASN A 263 1.55 22.16 -1.62
N ARG A 264 0.80 21.78 -0.59
CA ARG A 264 -0.27 20.79 -0.68
C ARG A 264 -1.46 21.26 0.12
N HIS A 265 -2.59 21.36 -0.55
CA HIS A 265 -3.87 21.70 0.04
C HIS A 265 -4.82 20.51 -0.05
N ASP A 266 -5.09 19.90 1.11
CA ASP A 266 -6.13 18.87 1.24
C ASP A 266 -7.44 19.57 1.62
N LYS A 267 -8.41 19.62 0.69
CA LYS A 267 -9.74 20.15 1.00
C LYS A 267 -10.39 19.26 2.06
N SER A 268 -10.90 19.89 3.13
CA SER A 268 -11.65 19.17 4.15
C SER A 268 -12.80 18.41 3.51
N ARG A 269 -12.97 17.13 3.89
CA ARG A 269 -14.17 16.37 3.52
C ARG A 269 -15.40 17.19 3.89
N HIS A 270 -16.39 17.18 3.00
CA HIS A 270 -17.72 17.73 3.31
C HIS A 270 -18.23 17.03 4.58
N LYS A 271 -18.16 17.71 5.71
CA LYS A 271 -18.90 17.29 6.90
C LYS A 271 -20.37 17.50 6.58
N PRO A 272 -21.23 16.46 6.61
CA PRO A 272 -22.65 16.70 6.53
C PRO A 272 -23.03 17.70 7.63
N LYS A 273 -23.85 18.70 7.29
CA LYS A 273 -24.43 19.58 8.30
C LYS A 273 -25.18 18.69 9.29
N ALA A 274 -24.86 18.85 10.57
CA ALA A 274 -25.58 18.24 11.67
C ALA A 274 -27.06 18.65 11.64
#